data_AF-A0A421ELA8-F1
#
_entry.id   AF-A0A421ELA8-F1
#
_cell.length_a   1.000
_cell.length_b   1.000
_cell.length_c   1.000
_cell.angle_alpha   90.00
_cell.angle_beta   90.00
_cell.angle_gamma   90.00
#
_symmetry.space_group_name_H-M   'P 1'
#
loop_
_entity.id
_entity.type
_entity.pdbx_description
1 polymer ?
#
loop_
_entity_poly.entity_id
_entity_poly.type
_entity_poly.pdbx_seq_one_letter_code
_entity_poly.pdbx_strand_id
1 'polypeptide(L)'
;MPSPRALLLGPDRDRPRPDPRLAAPPLCFALVFAAYAVGVFEVAGGVILLAGEATVVGLLAAAALAVRRGGLVASWAVAVAALLGHRVDHYLLGLSGRSLGERIAALLAVDGLAVIGVAALAAGTLGWAAGTAGRLAVGRVRGA
;
A
#
# COMPACT_ATOMS: atom_id res chain seq x y z
N MET A 1 -2.55 -28.06 3.21
CA MET A 1 -1.68 -26.88 2.95
C MET A 1 -2.29 -26.07 1.81
N PRO A 2 -2.47 -24.75 1.92
CA PRO A 2 -2.89 -23.93 0.78
C PRO A 2 -1.83 -23.95 -0.33
N SER A 3 -2.25 -23.87 -1.60
CA SER A 3 -1.31 -23.86 -2.73
C SER A 3 -0.50 -22.56 -2.78
N PRO A 4 0.75 -22.57 -3.31
CA PRO A 4 1.56 -21.36 -3.47
C PRO A 4 0.83 -20.25 -4.23
N ARG A 5 0.10 -20.62 -5.30
CA ARG A 5 -0.76 -19.70 -6.05
C ARG A 5 -1.81 -19.04 -5.17
N ALA A 6 -2.46 -19.79 -4.29
CA ALA A 6 -3.48 -19.25 -3.39
C ALA A 6 -2.89 -18.34 -2.30
N LEU A 7 -1.61 -18.48 -1.94
CA LEU A 7 -0.92 -17.54 -1.05
C LEU A 7 -0.58 -16.24 -1.77
N LEU A 8 -0.08 -16.33 -3.01
CA LEU A 8 0.33 -15.17 -3.81
C LEU A 8 -0.85 -14.34 -4.31
N LEU A 9 -1.83 -14.99 -4.94
CA LEU A 9 -2.96 -14.33 -5.61
C LEU A 9 -4.24 -14.35 -4.77
N GLY A 10 -4.27 -15.16 -3.71
CA GLY A 10 -5.50 -15.50 -3.01
C GLY A 10 -6.29 -16.60 -3.75
N PRO A 11 -7.33 -17.17 -3.11
CA PRO A 11 -8.20 -18.15 -3.76
C PRO A 11 -9.00 -17.53 -4.92
N ASP A 12 -9.35 -18.36 -5.90
CA ASP A 12 -10.29 -17.98 -6.97
C ASP A 12 -11.63 -17.58 -6.36
N ARG A 13 -12.27 -16.55 -6.96
CA ARG A 13 -13.54 -16.01 -6.52
C ARG A 13 -14.52 -16.00 -7.69
N ASP A 14 -15.52 -16.85 -7.64
CA ASP A 14 -16.60 -16.89 -8.66
C ASP A 14 -17.68 -15.81 -8.45
N ARG A 15 -17.36 -14.67 -7.84
CA ARG A 15 -18.40 -13.69 -7.45
C ARG A 15 -18.51 -12.50 -8.42
N PRO A 16 -19.74 -12.06 -8.77
CA PRO A 16 -20.00 -10.93 -9.66
C PRO A 16 -19.77 -9.54 -9.02
N ARG A 17 -19.05 -9.45 -7.89
CA ARG A 17 -18.74 -8.16 -7.24
C ARG A 17 -17.34 -7.68 -7.64
N PRO A 18 -17.07 -6.36 -7.65
CA PRO A 18 -15.73 -5.84 -7.91
C PRO A 18 -14.71 -6.49 -6.96
N ASP A 19 -13.66 -7.08 -7.50
CA ASP A 19 -12.64 -7.74 -6.68
C ASP A 19 -11.93 -6.67 -5.84
N PRO A 20 -12.03 -6.72 -4.49
CA PRO A 20 -11.32 -5.76 -3.64
C PRO A 20 -9.81 -5.78 -3.87
N ARG A 21 -9.23 -6.85 -4.42
CA ARG A 21 -7.81 -6.90 -4.81
C ARG A 21 -7.46 -5.89 -5.91
N LEU A 22 -8.41 -5.57 -6.78
CA LEU A 22 -8.24 -4.64 -7.89
C LEU A 22 -8.60 -3.21 -7.47
N ALA A 23 -9.63 -3.05 -6.64
CA ALA A 23 -10.09 -1.73 -6.20
C ALA A 23 -9.25 -1.15 -5.05
N ALA A 24 -8.67 -1.98 -4.19
CA ALA A 24 -7.96 -1.48 -3.00
C ALA A 24 -6.71 -0.65 -3.33
N PRO A 25 -5.81 -1.05 -4.26
CA PRO A 25 -4.66 -0.22 -4.60
C PRO A 25 -5.03 1.20 -5.07
N PRO A 26 -5.88 1.41 -6.10
CA PRO A 26 -6.20 2.76 -6.55
C PRO A 26 -6.95 3.59 -5.50
N LEU A 27 -7.83 2.96 -4.69
CA LEU A 27 -8.50 3.66 -3.59
C LEU A 27 -7.52 4.09 -2.50
N CYS A 28 -6.55 3.23 -2.17
CA CYS A 28 -5.52 3.54 -1.18
C CYS A 28 -4.62 4.68 -1.66
N PHE A 29 -4.21 4.66 -2.93
CA PHE A 29 -3.49 5.76 -3.56
C PHE A 29 -4.27 7.07 -3.45
N ALA A 30 -5.54 7.08 -3.89
CA ALA A 30 -6.37 8.28 -3.88
C ALA A 30 -6.57 8.84 -2.47
N LEU A 31 -6.79 7.97 -1.49
CA LEU A 31 -6.95 8.35 -0.09
C LEU A 31 -5.68 9.00 0.46
N VAL A 32 -4.52 8.37 0.28
CA VAL A 32 -3.25 8.91 0.80
C VAL A 32 -2.87 10.20 0.09
N PHE A 33 -3.00 10.24 -1.23
CA PHE A 33 -2.75 11.45 -2.02
C PHE A 33 -3.64 12.60 -1.54
N ALA A 34 -4.95 12.37 -1.42
CA ALA A 34 -5.88 13.40 -0.95
C ALA A 34 -5.54 13.88 0.47
N ALA A 35 -5.21 12.96 1.38
CA ALA A 35 -4.86 13.29 2.76
C ALA A 35 -3.60 14.18 2.86
N TYR A 36 -2.57 13.93 2.05
CA TYR A 36 -1.42 14.84 1.98
C TYR A 36 -1.77 16.17 1.30
N ALA A 37 -2.50 16.12 0.18
CA ALA A 37 -2.86 17.32 -0.59
C ALA A 37 -3.72 18.32 0.20
N VAL A 38 -4.59 17.83 1.10
CA VAL A 38 -5.40 18.68 1.99
C VAL A 38 -4.72 18.98 3.33
N GLY A 39 -3.50 18.49 3.56
CA GLY A 39 -2.74 18.73 4.79
C GLY A 39 -3.23 17.96 6.02
N VAL A 40 -4.01 16.88 5.84
CA VAL A 40 -4.40 15.98 6.94
C VAL A 40 -3.20 15.17 7.44
N PHE A 41 -2.30 14.81 6.53
CA PHE A 41 -1.02 14.18 6.88
C PHE A 41 0.11 15.20 6.86
N GLU A 42 0.89 15.24 7.94
CA GLU A 42 2.07 16.10 8.02
C GLU A 42 3.25 15.50 7.26
N VAL A 43 3.96 16.36 6.53
CA VAL A 43 5.27 16.03 5.96
C VAL A 43 6.32 16.33 7.03
N ALA A 44 6.65 15.33 7.86
CA ALA A 44 7.70 15.50 8.87
C ALA A 44 9.05 15.82 8.20
N GLY A 45 9.49 17.06 8.31
CA GLY A 45 10.67 17.61 7.61
C GLY A 45 12.03 17.13 8.13
N GLY A 46 12.10 16.05 8.90
CA GLY A 46 13.32 15.59 9.56
C GLY A 46 13.61 14.13 9.25
N VAL A 47 14.37 13.88 8.18
CA VAL A 47 15.11 12.63 7.91
C VAL A 47 14.32 11.34 8.15
N ILE A 48 13.25 11.09 7.40
CA ILE A 48 12.77 9.73 7.18
C ILE A 48 12.47 9.60 5.68
N LEU A 49 13.26 8.80 4.99
CA LEU A 49 13.13 8.45 3.56
C LEU A 49 11.75 7.84 3.19
N LEU A 50 10.85 7.69 4.17
CA LEU A 50 9.56 7.02 4.10
C LEU A 50 8.48 7.86 4.78
N ALA A 51 7.39 8.14 4.05
CA ALA A 51 6.20 8.77 4.60
C ALA A 51 5.54 7.86 5.66
N GLY A 52 5.65 8.24 6.93
CA GLY A 52 5.18 7.44 8.06
C GLY A 52 3.69 7.09 7.94
N GLU A 53 2.84 8.10 7.77
CA GLU A 53 1.39 7.92 7.62
C GLU A 53 1.04 7.05 6.41
N ALA A 54 1.69 7.27 5.26
CA ALA A 54 1.46 6.46 4.06
C ALA A 54 1.84 4.99 4.28
N THR A 55 2.94 4.75 5.00
CA THR A 55 3.40 3.41 5.36
C THR A 55 2.41 2.71 6.27
N VAL A 56 1.89 3.41 7.29
CA VAL A 56 0.88 2.89 8.22
C VAL A 56 -0.39 2.55 7.46
N VAL A 57 -0.90 3.45 6.61
CA VAL A 57 -2.09 3.22 5.79
C VAL A 57 -1.89 2.01 4.87
N GLY A 58 -0.75 1.93 4.17
CA GLY A 58 -0.40 0.80 3.31
C GLY A 58 -0.35 -0.53 4.07
N LEU A 59 0.23 -0.55 5.26
CA LEU A 59 0.32 -1.74 6.11
C LEU A 59 -1.07 -2.19 6.60
N LEU A 60 -1.91 -1.26 7.06
CA LEU A 60 -3.27 -1.56 7.50
C LEU A 60 -4.13 -2.07 6.34
N ALA A 61 -4.02 -1.46 5.17
CA ALA A 61 -4.73 -1.89 3.97
C ALA A 61 -4.29 -3.30 3.52
N ALA A 62 -2.99 -3.58 3.56
CA ALA A 62 -2.43 -4.91 3.30
C ALA A 62 -2.98 -5.95 4.29
N ALA A 63 -3.01 -5.63 5.59
CA ALA A 63 -3.59 -6.49 6.61
C ALA A 63 -5.08 -6.75 6.37
N ALA A 64 -5.86 -5.71 6.04
CA ALA A 64 -7.29 -5.83 5.74
C ALA A 64 -7.55 -6.73 4.51
N LEU A 65 -6.76 -6.57 3.44
CA LEU A 65 -6.80 -7.46 2.27
C LEU A 65 -6.46 -8.90 2.67
N ALA A 66 -5.41 -9.10 3.46
CA ALA A 66 -5.01 -10.41 3.90
C ALA A 66 -6.09 -11.09 4.75
N VAL A 67 -6.74 -10.40 5.68
CA VAL A 67 -7.91 -10.94 6.43
C VAL A 67 -8.98 -11.46 5.47
N ARG A 68 -9.22 -10.77 4.34
CA ARG A 68 -10.19 -11.14 3.29
C ARG A 68 -9.67 -12.15 2.26
N ARG A 69 -8.49 -12.74 2.50
CA ARG A 69 -7.78 -13.66 1.60
C ARG A 69 -7.37 -12.99 0.27
N GLY A 70 -6.90 -11.76 0.34
CA GLY A 70 -6.51 -10.91 -0.80
C GLY A 70 -5.23 -11.34 -1.54
N GLY A 71 -4.42 -12.22 -0.95
CA GLY A 71 -3.14 -12.63 -1.52
C GLY A 71 -2.01 -11.62 -1.22
N LEU A 72 -0.77 -12.09 -1.35
CA LEU A 72 0.44 -11.29 -1.10
C LEU A 72 0.64 -10.20 -2.16
N VAL A 73 0.37 -10.49 -3.44
CA VAL A 73 0.55 -9.52 -4.54
C VAL A 73 -0.35 -8.30 -4.35
N ALA A 74 -1.61 -8.50 -3.98
CA ALA A 74 -2.52 -7.38 -3.69
C ALA A 74 -2.06 -6.56 -2.47
N SER A 75 -1.41 -7.22 -1.50
CA SER A 75 -0.86 -6.58 -0.30
C SER A 75 0.37 -5.72 -0.63
N TRP A 76 1.23 -6.16 -1.55
CA TRP A 76 2.30 -5.32 -2.09
C TRP A 76 1.76 -4.17 -2.92
N ALA A 77 0.81 -4.44 -3.82
CA ALA A 77 0.22 -3.41 -4.69
C ALA A 77 -0.41 -2.27 -3.88
N VAL A 78 -1.14 -2.57 -2.80
CA VAL A 78 -1.76 -1.54 -1.96
C VAL A 78 -0.73 -0.74 -1.16
N ALA A 79 0.38 -1.37 -0.74
CA ALA A 79 1.48 -0.69 -0.05
C ALA A 79 2.25 0.24 -1.00
N VAL A 80 2.53 -0.20 -2.24
CA VAL A 80 3.10 0.64 -3.29
C VAL A 80 2.19 1.83 -3.56
N ALA A 81 0.89 1.58 -3.73
CA ALA A 81 -0.09 2.61 -4.02
C ALA A 81 -0.15 3.70 -2.92
N ALA A 82 -0.12 3.30 -1.65
CA ALA A 82 -0.09 4.23 -0.53
C ALA A 82 1.15 5.15 -0.56
N LEU A 83 2.34 4.56 -0.69
CA LEU A 83 3.60 5.31 -0.75
C LEU A 83 3.69 6.21 -2.00
N LEU A 84 3.15 5.75 -3.13
CA LEU A 84 3.10 6.53 -4.36
C LEU A 84 2.17 7.74 -4.22
N GLY A 85 1.07 7.64 -3.47
CA GLY A 85 0.16 8.76 -3.19
C GLY A 85 0.89 9.93 -2.53
N HIS A 86 1.71 9.66 -1.52
CA HIS A 86 2.57 10.67 -0.91
C HIS A 86 3.62 11.22 -1.89
N ARG A 87 4.29 10.35 -2.65
CA ARG A 87 5.33 10.76 -3.59
C ARG A 87 4.79 11.73 -4.65
N VAL A 88 3.59 11.45 -5.17
CA VAL A 88 2.93 12.29 -6.17
C VAL A 88 2.62 13.67 -5.60
N ASP A 89 2.04 13.75 -4.40
CA ASP A 89 1.81 15.03 -3.71
C ASP A 89 3.12 15.81 -3.51
N HIS A 90 4.14 15.17 -2.96
CA HIS A 90 5.41 15.82 -2.66
C HIS A 90 6.07 16.45 -3.89
N TYR A 91 6.17 15.72 -5.01
CA TYR A 91 6.82 16.23 -6.22
C TYR A 91 5.91 17.12 -7.08
N LEU A 92 4.61 16.80 -7.22
CA LEU A 92 3.70 17.52 -8.11
C LEU A 92 2.95 18.68 -7.45
N LEU A 93 2.86 18.72 -6.13
CA LEU A 93 2.25 19.84 -5.39
C LEU A 93 3.30 20.58 -4.55
N GLY A 94 4.19 19.85 -3.86
CA GLY A 94 5.22 20.44 -2.99
C GLY A 94 6.32 21.26 -3.71
N LEU A 95 6.71 20.90 -4.94
CA LEU A 95 7.78 21.57 -5.69
C LEU A 95 7.29 22.59 -6.73
N SER A 96 6.41 23.52 -6.34
CA SER A 96 5.75 24.45 -7.27
C SER A 96 6.69 25.42 -8.01
N GLY A 97 7.92 25.60 -7.52
CA GLY A 97 8.94 26.46 -8.15
C GLY A 97 9.76 25.81 -9.29
N ARG A 98 9.54 24.53 -9.62
CA ARG A 98 10.24 23.82 -10.70
C ARG A 98 9.36 23.61 -11.92
N SER A 99 9.97 23.43 -13.10
CA SER A 99 9.23 23.10 -14.31
C SER A 99 8.52 21.75 -14.18
N LEU A 100 7.39 21.57 -14.87
CA LEU A 100 6.63 20.32 -14.81
C LEU A 100 7.48 19.10 -15.21
N GLY A 101 8.36 19.26 -16.20
CA GLY A 101 9.28 18.20 -16.65
C GLY A 101 10.24 17.74 -15.55
N GLU A 102 10.84 18.68 -14.81
CA GLU A 102 11.73 18.35 -13.69
C GLU A 102 10.99 17.66 -12.55
N ARG A 103 9.74 18.06 -12.29
CA ARG A 103 8.89 17.43 -11.26
C ARG A 103 8.55 15.99 -11.63
N ILE A 104 8.21 15.73 -12.89
CA ILE A 104 7.94 14.38 -13.40
C ILE A 104 9.23 13.53 -13.38
N ALA A 105 10.37 14.10 -13.81
CA ALA A 105 11.65 13.39 -13.79
C ALA A 105 12.05 13.00 -12.35
N ALA A 106 11.86 13.91 -11.38
CA ALA A 106 12.13 13.62 -9.97
C ALA A 106 11.15 12.58 -9.37
N LEU A 107 9.88 12.66 -9.77
CA LEU A 107 8.88 11.66 -9.40
C LEU A 107 9.27 10.25 -9.90
N LEU A 108 9.79 10.16 -11.12
CA LEU A 108 10.18 8.89 -11.77
C LEU A 108 11.65 8.49 -11.52
N ALA A 109 12.37 9.21 -10.66
CA ALA A 109 13.75 8.90 -10.35
C ALA A 109 13.88 7.49 -9.76
N VAL A 110 14.72 6.66 -10.41
CA VAL A 110 14.86 5.22 -10.13
C VAL A 110 15.24 4.97 -8.67
N ASP A 111 16.17 5.75 -8.10
CA ASP A 111 16.62 5.57 -6.72
C ASP A 111 15.47 5.71 -5.72
N GLY A 112 14.62 6.73 -5.92
CA GLY A 112 13.48 6.93 -5.05
C GLY A 112 12.38 5.89 -5.26
N LEU A 113 12.18 5.41 -6.49
CA LEU A 113 11.26 4.31 -6.77
C LEU A 113 11.76 2.98 -6.17
N ALA A 114 13.07 2.73 -6.18
CA ALA A 114 13.67 1.56 -5.56
C ALA A 114 13.47 1.55 -4.05
N VAL A 115 13.69 2.69 -3.38
CA VAL A 115 13.42 2.84 -1.93
C VAL A 115 11.95 2.57 -1.62
N ILE A 116 11.02 3.13 -2.39
CA ILE A 116 9.58 2.87 -2.23
C ILE A 116 9.25 1.41 -2.49
N GLY A 117 9.85 0.79 -3.50
CA GLY A 117 9.66 -0.62 -3.82
C GLY A 117 10.04 -1.51 -2.65
N VAL A 118 11.24 -1.32 -2.09
CA VAL A 118 11.72 -2.09 -0.93
C VAL A 118 10.82 -1.87 0.28
N ALA A 119 10.45 -0.63 0.57
CA ALA A 119 9.56 -0.29 1.66
C ALA A 119 8.17 -0.91 1.51
N ALA A 120 7.59 -0.86 0.32
CA ALA A 120 6.30 -1.46 0.03
C ALA A 120 6.33 -2.99 0.15
N LEU A 121 7.43 -3.63 -0.29
CA LEU A 121 7.62 -5.06 -0.11
C LEU A 121 7.68 -5.43 1.37
N ALA A 122 8.42 -4.68 2.18
CA ALA A 122 8.49 -4.90 3.63
C ALA A 122 7.12 -4.68 4.29
N ALA A 123 6.49 -3.52 4.10
CA ALA A 123 5.21 -3.16 4.72
C ALA A 123 4.07 -4.08 4.25
N GLY A 124 4.00 -4.38 2.95
CA GLY A 124 2.99 -5.28 2.39
C GLY A 124 3.12 -6.71 2.89
N THR A 125 4.36 -7.22 3.05
CA THR A 125 4.61 -8.56 3.61
C THR A 125 4.23 -8.61 5.09
N LEU A 126 4.63 -7.61 5.88
CA LEU A 126 4.29 -7.51 7.30
C LEU A 126 2.77 -7.42 7.50
N GLY A 127 2.11 -6.52 6.77
CA GLY A 127 0.65 -6.40 6.79
C GLY A 127 -0.04 -7.70 6.40
N TRP A 128 0.43 -8.36 5.33
CA TRP A 128 -0.12 -9.64 4.90
C TRP A 128 0.03 -10.74 5.96
N ALA A 129 1.20 -10.84 6.58
CA ALA A 129 1.49 -11.80 7.63
C ALA A 129 0.60 -11.56 8.85
N ALA A 130 0.51 -10.32 9.32
CA ALA A 130 -0.33 -9.92 10.45
C ALA A 130 -1.82 -10.22 10.20
N GLY A 131 -2.36 -9.82 9.04
CA GLY A 131 -3.76 -10.07 8.68
C GLY A 131 -4.07 -11.57 8.51
N THR A 132 -3.12 -12.33 7.97
CA THR A 132 -3.24 -13.79 7.87
C THR A 132 -3.22 -14.46 9.24
N ALA A 133 -2.29 -14.08 10.12
CA ALA A 133 -2.20 -14.60 11.47
C ALA A 133 -3.45 -14.28 12.28
N GLY A 134 -3.92 -13.03 12.25
CA GLY A 134 -5.14 -12.60 12.94
C GLY A 134 -6.38 -13.38 12.49
N ARG A 135 -6.55 -13.60 11.18
CA ARG A 135 -7.63 -14.45 10.66
C ARG A 135 -7.53 -15.88 11.20
N LEU A 136 -6.34 -16.47 11.20
CA LEU A 136 -6.14 -17.84 11.66
C LEU A 136 -6.41 -17.97 13.17
N ALA A 137 -6.03 -16.96 13.97
CA ALA A 137 -6.33 -16.93 15.40
C ALA A 137 -7.84 -16.89 15.66
N VAL A 138 -8.56 -15.97 14.99
CA VAL A 138 -10.03 -15.87 15.11
C VAL A 138 -10.73 -17.17 14.66
N GLY A 139 -10.22 -17.81 13.59
CA GLY A 139 -10.75 -19.08 13.12
C GLY A 139 -10.61 -20.21 14.15
N ARG A 140 -9.50 -20.24 14.90
CA ARG A 140 -9.30 -21.23 15.98
C ARG A 140 -10.22 -20.99 17.17
N VAL A 141 -10.39 -19.73 17.57
CA VAL A 141 -11.29 -19.37 18.69
C VAL A 141 -12.75 -19.69 18.37
N ARG A 142 -13.18 -19.51 17.12
CA ARG A 142 -14.57 -19.82 16.71
C ARG A 142 -14.85 -21.30 16.45
N GLY A 143 -13.79 -22.10 16.29
CA GLY A 143 -13.89 -23.54 16.05
C GLY A 143 -13.67 -24.40 17.29
N ALA A 144 -13.30 -23.78 18.41
CA ALA A 144 -13.27 -24.35 19.75
C ALA A 144 -14.60 -24.08 20.46
#